data_AF-A0A662V7X3-F1
#
_entry.id   AF-A0A662V7X3-F1
#
_cell.length_a   1.000
_cell.length_b   1.000
_cell.length_c   1.000
_cell.angle_alpha   90.00
_cell.angle_beta   90.00
_cell.angle_gamma   90.00
#
_symmetry.space_group_name_H-M   'P 1'
#
loop_
_entity.id
_entity.type
_entity.pdbx_description
1 polymer ?
#
loop_
_entity_poly.entity_id
_entity_poly.type
_entity_poly.pdbx_seq_one_letter_code
_entity_poly.pdbx_strand_id
1 'polypeptide(L)'
;MSSIEGAIHGLSVNARERERVLRRLRKAIRESLRDNELKADVKASFTQLRELRSYLSKALQLAIDSCKEASEECLDLKTLLEFNALISLDKEEELLLKLMKLVKSEKGEILRQLISDLENDLRDIDELKKRVLNYLEQAP
;
A
#
# COMPACT_ATOMS: atom_id res chain seq x y z
N MET A 1 14.88 -10.16 -20.69
CA MET A 1 13.81 -9.98 -19.70
C MET A 1 12.58 -9.52 -20.44
N SER A 2 11.48 -10.28 -20.35
CA SER A 2 10.17 -9.84 -20.84
C SER A 2 9.67 -8.67 -19.98
N SER A 3 8.71 -7.89 -20.50
CA SER A 3 8.06 -6.83 -19.72
C SER A 3 7.35 -7.39 -18.47
N ILE A 4 6.89 -8.63 -18.53
CA ILE A 4 6.19 -9.34 -17.46
C ILE A 4 7.17 -9.80 -16.38
N GLU A 5 8.30 -10.41 -16.74
CA GLU A 5 9.37 -10.77 -15.80
C GLU A 5 9.87 -9.55 -15.00
N GLY A 6 10.01 -8.41 -15.67
CA GLY A 6 10.36 -7.13 -15.02
C GLY A 6 9.30 -6.67 -14.01
N ALA A 7 8.02 -6.81 -14.33
CA ALA A 7 6.91 -6.48 -13.44
C ALA A 7 6.85 -7.43 -12.23
N ILE A 8 7.03 -8.73 -12.44
CA ILE A 8 7.10 -9.76 -11.39
C ILE A 8 8.24 -9.45 -10.40
N HIS A 9 9.44 -9.20 -10.93
CA HIS A 9 10.59 -8.85 -10.09
C HIS A 9 10.33 -7.60 -9.27
N GLY A 10 9.80 -6.57 -9.94
CA GLY A 10 9.52 -5.29 -9.31
C GLY A 10 8.42 -5.35 -8.25
N LEU A 11 7.36 -6.13 -8.45
CA LEU A 11 6.34 -6.40 -7.44
C LEU A 11 6.91 -7.14 -6.22
N SER A 12 7.80 -8.10 -6.45
CA SER A 12 8.47 -8.83 -5.37
C SER A 12 9.35 -7.91 -4.52
N VAL A 13 10.08 -6.99 -5.15
CA VAL A 13 10.85 -5.94 -4.46
C VAL A 13 9.93 -4.99 -3.71
N ASN A 14 8.86 -4.52 -4.35
CA ASN A 14 7.86 -3.64 -3.72
C ASN A 14 7.25 -4.28 -2.47
N ALA A 15 6.89 -5.56 -2.53
CA ALA A 15 6.31 -6.28 -1.40
C ALA A 15 7.25 -6.31 -0.18
N ARG A 16 8.54 -6.60 -0.39
CA ARG A 16 9.56 -6.61 0.67
C ARG A 16 9.77 -5.23 1.29
N GLU A 17 9.91 -4.20 0.45
CA GLU A 17 10.09 -2.83 0.94
C GLU A 17 8.84 -2.33 1.68
N ARG A 18 7.64 -2.62 1.17
CA ARG A 18 6.38 -2.32 1.84
C ARG A 18 6.29 -2.98 3.20
N GLU A 19 6.63 -4.26 3.33
CA GLU A 19 6.65 -4.91 4.64
C GLU A 19 7.61 -4.22 5.62
N ARG A 20 8.80 -3.84 5.15
CA ARG A 20 9.78 -3.10 5.96
C ARG A 20 9.24 -1.75 6.43
N VAL A 21 8.57 -1.01 5.55
CA VAL A 21 7.94 0.28 5.90
C VAL A 21 6.79 0.08 6.88
N LEU A 22 5.92 -0.91 6.67
CA LEU A 22 4.81 -1.22 7.59
C LEU A 22 5.31 -1.59 8.99
N ARG A 23 6.41 -2.34 9.10
CA ARG A 23 7.04 -2.65 10.40
C ARG A 23 7.54 -1.39 11.11
N ARG A 24 8.18 -0.47 10.38
CA ARG A 24 8.63 0.83 10.91
C ARG A 24 7.45 1.70 11.34
N LEU A 25 6.43 1.83 10.49
CA LEU A 25 5.22 2.60 10.81
C LEU A 25 4.54 2.05 12.08
N ARG A 26 4.39 0.73 12.18
CA ARG A 26 3.81 0.09 13.38
C ARG A 26 4.62 0.36 14.64
N LYS A 27 5.95 0.46 14.55
CA LYS A 27 6.80 0.83 15.68
C LYS A 27 6.60 2.31 16.03
N ALA A 28 6.67 3.19 15.05
CA ALA A 28 6.51 4.63 15.24
C ALA A 28 5.14 5.00 15.84
N ILE A 29 4.05 4.36 15.37
CA ILE A 29 2.70 4.55 15.95
C ILE A 29 2.66 4.14 17.42
N ARG A 30 3.29 3.01 17.78
CA ARG A 30 3.33 2.54 19.18
C ARG A 30 4.12 3.48 20.08
N GLU A 31 5.25 3.99 19.60
CA GLU A 31 6.05 4.98 20.33
C GLU A 31 5.32 6.31 20.45
N SER A 32 4.60 6.74 19.40
CA SER A 32 3.75 7.92 19.46
C SER A 32 2.61 7.81 20.47
N LEU A 33 1.95 6.66 20.53
CA LEU A 33 0.92 6.38 21.54
C LEU A 33 1.49 6.44 22.96
N ARG A 34 2.71 5.93 23.17
CA ARG A 34 3.37 5.89 24.48
C ARG A 34 3.77 7.28 24.96
N ASP A 35 4.34 8.08 24.07
CA ASP A 35 4.90 9.39 24.40
C ASP A 35 3.87 10.53 24.24
N ASN A 36 2.67 10.22 23.75
CA ASN A 36 1.62 11.17 23.39
C ASN A 36 2.15 12.29 22.46
N GLU A 37 2.93 11.88 21.46
CA GLU A 37 3.63 12.76 20.52
C GLU A 37 3.81 12.06 19.16
N LEU A 38 3.49 12.74 18.06
CA LEU A 38 3.69 12.19 16.72
C LEU A 38 5.18 12.13 16.33
N LYS A 39 5.71 10.91 16.12
CA LYS A 39 7.11 10.72 15.71
C LYS A 39 7.30 11.07 14.24
N ALA A 40 8.43 11.70 13.91
CA ALA A 40 8.78 12.05 12.52
C ALA A 40 8.76 10.84 11.57
N ASP A 41 9.13 9.66 12.08
CA ASP A 41 9.11 8.39 11.37
C ASP A 41 7.73 7.99 10.85
N VAL A 42 6.65 8.50 11.47
CA VAL A 42 5.28 8.30 10.99
C VAL A 42 5.12 8.97 9.63
N LYS A 43 5.44 10.26 9.51
CA LYS A 43 5.34 11.01 8.25
C LYS A 43 6.26 10.45 7.16
N ALA A 44 7.49 10.08 7.52
CA ALA A 44 8.42 9.47 6.56
C ALA A 44 7.89 8.12 6.01
N SER A 45 7.26 7.32 6.87
CA SER A 45 6.65 6.06 6.46
C SER A 45 5.45 6.27 5.53
N PHE A 46 4.65 7.33 5.72
CA PHE A 46 3.56 7.70 4.80
C PHE A 46 4.02 7.95 3.38
N THR A 47 5.00 8.83 3.24
CA THR A 47 5.53 9.20 1.92
C THR A 47 6.02 7.96 1.18
N GLN A 48 6.73 7.08 1.87
CA GLN A 48 7.22 5.82 1.28
C GLN A 48 6.08 4.88 0.91
N LEU A 49 5.03 4.75 1.73
CA LEU A 49 3.87 3.92 1.39
C LEU A 49 3.09 4.48 0.18
N ARG A 50 2.97 5.81 0.04
CA ARG A 50 2.39 6.46 -1.15
C ARG A 50 3.17 6.12 -2.42
N GLU A 51 4.49 6.23 -2.38
CA GLU A 51 5.36 5.86 -3.50
C GLU A 51 5.19 4.38 -3.87
N LEU A 52 5.15 3.49 -2.86
CA LEU A 52 4.94 2.07 -3.06
C LEU A 52 3.54 1.74 -3.59
N ARG A 53 2.50 2.53 -3.25
CA ARG A 53 1.15 2.41 -3.85
C ARG A 53 1.15 2.83 -5.31
N SER A 54 1.79 3.96 -5.63
CA SER A 54 1.91 4.42 -7.01
C SER A 54 2.60 3.38 -7.89
N TYR A 55 3.66 2.77 -7.37
CA TYR A 55 4.34 1.66 -8.05
C TYR A 55 3.41 0.46 -8.29
N LEU A 56 2.70 0.02 -7.25
CA LEU A 56 1.77 -1.10 -7.33
C LEU A 56 0.64 -0.85 -8.35
N SER A 57 0.10 0.37 -8.39
CA SER A 57 -0.89 0.80 -9.37
C SER A 57 -0.38 0.72 -10.81
N LYS A 58 0.89 1.12 -11.05
CA LYS A 58 1.52 1.01 -12.38
C LYS A 58 1.78 -0.44 -12.77
N ALA A 59 2.26 -1.26 -11.83
CA ALA A 59 2.50 -2.68 -12.06
C ALA A 59 1.18 -3.42 -12.39
N LEU A 60 0.10 -3.09 -11.69
CA LEU A 60 -1.24 -3.61 -12.00
C LEU A 60 -1.70 -3.19 -13.40
N GLN A 61 -1.48 -1.94 -13.81
CA GLN A 61 -1.84 -1.50 -15.16
C GLN A 61 -1.06 -2.28 -16.23
N LEU A 62 0.25 -2.46 -16.04
CA LEU A 62 1.06 -3.28 -16.95
C LEU A 62 0.58 -4.73 -17.02
N ALA A 63 0.15 -5.29 -15.89
CA ALA A 63 -0.44 -6.63 -15.82
C ALA A 63 -1.72 -6.73 -16.66
N ILE A 64 -2.64 -5.76 -16.50
CA ILE A 64 -3.87 -5.66 -17.29
C ILE A 64 -3.57 -5.57 -18.78
N ASP A 65 -2.60 -4.75 -19.16
CA ASP A 65 -2.28 -4.50 -20.57
C ASP A 65 -1.57 -5.70 -21.24
N SER A 66 -0.75 -6.44 -20.47
CA SER A 66 0.11 -7.51 -20.98
C SER A 66 -0.52 -8.91 -20.91
N CYS A 67 -1.42 -9.16 -19.95
CA CYS A 67 -2.00 -10.49 -19.71
C CYS A 67 -3.34 -10.68 -20.41
N LYS A 68 -3.34 -10.63 -21.75
CA LYS A 68 -4.51 -10.95 -22.58
C LYS A 68 -4.71 -12.46 -22.81
N GLU A 69 -3.67 -13.25 -22.61
CA GLU A 69 -3.65 -14.71 -22.80
C GLU A 69 -3.11 -15.39 -21.53
N ALA A 70 -3.59 -16.60 -21.23
CA ALA A 70 -3.17 -17.37 -20.07
C ALA A 70 -1.76 -17.96 -20.29
N SER A 71 -0.73 -17.21 -19.91
CA SER A 71 0.65 -17.70 -19.80
C SER A 71 1.03 -17.95 -18.33
N GLU A 72 2.03 -18.81 -18.10
CA GLU A 72 2.57 -19.09 -16.75
C GLU A 72 3.06 -17.79 -16.06
N GLU A 73 3.70 -16.89 -16.81
CA GLU A 73 4.12 -15.58 -16.32
C GLU A 73 2.93 -14.71 -15.85
N CYS A 74 1.77 -14.82 -16.49
CA CYS A 74 0.56 -14.11 -16.09
C CYS A 74 -0.09 -14.70 -14.82
N LEU A 75 0.00 -16.02 -14.62
CA LEU A 75 -0.47 -16.68 -13.40
C LEU A 75 0.39 -16.30 -12.18
N ASP A 76 1.72 -16.22 -12.36
CA ASP A 76 2.64 -15.76 -11.33
C ASP A 76 2.38 -14.30 -10.96
N LEU A 77 2.16 -13.45 -11.97
CA LEU A 77 1.80 -12.05 -11.77
C LEU A 77 0.47 -11.90 -11.02
N LYS A 78 -0.55 -12.70 -11.37
CA LYS A 78 -1.85 -12.75 -10.70
C LYS A 78 -1.69 -13.12 -9.23
N THR A 79 -0.96 -14.21 -8.95
CA THR A 79 -0.68 -14.70 -7.59
C THR A 79 0.06 -13.64 -6.76
N LEU A 80 1.06 -12.98 -7.35
CA LEU A 80 1.81 -11.91 -6.68
C LEU A 80 0.93 -10.70 -6.39
N LEU A 81 0.03 -10.30 -7.30
CA LEU A 81 -0.92 -9.23 -7.05
C LEU A 81 -1.91 -9.61 -5.94
N GLU A 82 -2.43 -10.84 -5.96
CA GLU A 82 -3.40 -11.33 -4.98
C GLU A 82 -2.78 -11.38 -3.56
N PHE A 83 -1.61 -12.01 -3.41
CA PHE A 83 -0.95 -12.13 -2.12
C PHE A 83 -0.25 -10.85 -1.65
N ASN A 84 0.45 -10.14 -2.54
CA ASN A 84 1.22 -8.97 -2.11
C ASN A 84 0.40 -7.70 -2.07
N ALA A 85 -0.55 -7.48 -2.98
CA ALA A 85 -1.31 -6.24 -2.98
C ALA A 85 -2.34 -6.27 -1.85
N LEU A 86 -3.24 -7.25 -1.82
CA LEU A 86 -4.40 -7.20 -0.92
C LEU A 86 -3.98 -7.30 0.55
N ILE A 87 -3.18 -8.32 0.92
CA ILE A 87 -2.75 -8.52 2.31
C ILE A 87 -1.94 -7.32 2.83
N SER A 88 -1.08 -6.73 1.99
CA SER A 88 -0.25 -5.62 2.42
C SER A 88 -1.03 -4.30 2.49
N LEU A 89 -2.00 -4.09 1.58
CA LEU A 89 -2.91 -2.95 1.60
C LEU A 89 -3.88 -3.02 2.79
N ASP A 90 -4.34 -4.21 3.19
CA ASP A 90 -5.12 -4.43 4.41
C ASP A 90 -4.33 -4.03 5.66
N LYS A 91 -3.08 -4.52 5.77
CA LYS A 91 -2.20 -4.17 6.89
C LYS A 91 -1.89 -2.67 6.93
N GLU A 92 -1.76 -2.06 5.75
CA GLU A 92 -1.57 -0.62 5.65
C GLU A 92 -2.80 0.12 6.19
N GLU A 93 -3.98 -0.19 5.66
CA GLU A 93 -5.25 0.42 6.07
C GLU A 93 -5.45 0.34 7.59
N GLU A 94 -5.21 -0.83 8.18
CA GLU A 94 -5.33 -1.03 9.64
C GLU A 94 -4.43 -0.07 10.43
N LEU A 95 -3.18 0.13 9.97
CA LEU A 95 -2.25 1.06 10.62
C LEU A 95 -2.68 2.51 10.43
N LEU A 96 -3.20 2.88 9.24
CA LEU A 96 -3.68 4.22 8.98
C LEU A 96 -4.91 4.55 9.83
N LEU A 97 -5.84 3.61 9.99
CA LEU A 97 -7.01 3.76 10.87
C LEU A 97 -6.60 3.90 12.34
N LYS A 98 -5.61 3.14 12.81
CA LYS A 98 -5.06 3.28 14.17
C LYS A 98 -4.44 4.66 14.38
N LEU A 99 -3.68 5.15 13.41
CA LEU A 99 -3.11 6.48 13.48
C LEU A 99 -4.20 7.56 13.44
N MET A 100 -5.19 7.42 12.56
CA MET A 100 -6.29 8.39 12.47
C MET A 100 -7.01 8.54 13.81
N LYS A 101 -7.20 7.46 14.57
CA LYS A 101 -7.74 7.51 15.93
C LYS A 101 -6.86 8.32 16.89
N LEU A 102 -5.54 8.14 16.82
CA LEU A 102 -4.59 8.93 17.62
C LEU A 102 -4.64 10.42 17.25
N VAL A 103 -4.58 10.73 15.96
CA VAL A 103 -4.53 12.12 15.47
C VAL A 103 -5.84 12.86 15.75
N LYS A 104 -7.00 12.19 15.60
CA LYS A 104 -8.32 12.76 15.94
C LYS A 104 -8.50 13.03 17.43
N SER A 105 -7.68 12.42 18.30
CA SER A 105 -7.72 12.67 19.75
C SER A 105 -6.93 13.92 20.18
N GLU A 106 -6.06 14.45 19.32
CA GLU A 106 -5.27 15.66 19.58
C GLU A 106 -5.90 16.92 18.95
N LYS A 107 -5.62 18.10 19.51
CA LYS A 107 -6.15 19.40 19.04
C LYS A 107 -5.05 20.23 18.37
N GLY A 108 -5.23 20.59 17.08
CA GLY A 108 -4.31 21.49 16.36
C GLY A 108 -4.54 21.57 14.84
N GLU A 109 -4.04 22.62 14.18
CA GLU A 109 -4.16 22.79 12.72
C GLU A 109 -3.28 21.84 11.90
N ILE A 110 -2.05 21.59 12.35
CA ILE A 110 -1.13 20.62 11.70
C ILE A 110 -1.76 19.22 11.66
N LEU A 111 -2.56 18.89 12.68
CA LEU A 111 -3.28 17.63 12.77
C LEU A 111 -4.45 17.57 11.76
N ARG A 112 -5.06 18.70 11.40
CA ARG A 112 -6.14 18.74 10.38
C ARG A 112 -5.63 18.37 8.99
N GLN A 113 -4.45 18.86 8.59
CA GLN A 113 -3.84 18.46 7.32
C GLN A 113 -3.49 16.96 7.33
N LEU A 114 -2.93 16.45 8.44
CA LEU A 114 -2.62 15.03 8.57
C LEU A 114 -3.87 14.14 8.48
N ILE A 115 -5.00 14.58 9.07
CA ILE A 115 -6.28 13.87 8.95
C ILE A 115 -6.75 13.82 7.50
N SER A 116 -6.69 14.95 6.78
CA SER A 116 -7.06 15.02 5.36
C SER A 116 -6.18 14.10 4.51
N ASP A 117 -4.87 14.14 4.74
CA ASP A 117 -3.88 13.26 4.12
C ASP A 117 -4.19 11.77 4.36
N LEU A 118 -4.57 11.41 5.60
CA LEU A 118 -4.96 10.05 5.96
C LEU A 118 -6.25 9.60 5.28
N GLU A 119 -7.25 10.49 5.20
CA GLU A 119 -8.53 10.22 4.53
C GLU A 119 -8.34 10.07 3.02
N ASN A 120 -7.40 10.79 2.41
CA ASN A 120 -6.98 10.57 1.02
C ASN A 120 -6.31 9.21 0.86
N ASP A 121 -5.33 8.90 1.72
CA ASP A 121 -4.59 7.63 1.63
C ASP A 121 -5.49 6.40 1.80
N LEU A 122 -6.47 6.47 2.69
CA LEU A 122 -7.45 5.39 2.88
C LEU A 122 -8.34 5.19 1.65
N ARG A 123 -8.74 6.29 0.98
CA ARG A 123 -9.49 6.22 -0.29
C ARG A 123 -8.64 5.61 -1.39
N ASP A 124 -7.39 6.03 -1.54
CA ASP A 124 -6.47 5.47 -2.53
C ASP A 124 -6.24 3.97 -2.32
N ILE A 125 -6.15 3.54 -1.06
CA ILE A 125 -6.03 2.12 -0.71
C ILE A 125 -7.29 1.35 -1.14
N ASP A 126 -8.48 1.84 -0.80
CA ASP A 126 -9.75 1.20 -1.17
C ASP A 126 -9.93 1.10 -2.70
N GLU A 127 -9.64 2.16 -3.43
CA GLU A 127 -9.68 2.17 -4.90
C GLU A 127 -8.68 1.16 -5.50
N LEU A 128 -7.46 1.10 -4.95
CA LEU A 128 -6.45 0.16 -5.43
C LEU A 128 -6.85 -1.30 -5.15
N LYS A 129 -7.41 -1.59 -3.97
CA LYS A 129 -7.95 -2.92 -3.65
C LYS A 129 -9.04 -3.34 -4.64
N LYS A 130 -10.00 -2.45 -4.92
CA LYS A 130 -11.07 -2.70 -5.91
C LYS A 130 -10.51 -3.00 -7.29
N ARG A 131 -9.51 -2.23 -7.74
CA ARG A 131 -8.86 -2.47 -9.05
C ARG A 131 -8.14 -3.81 -9.09
N VAL A 132 -7.45 -4.19 -8.02
CA VAL A 132 -6.80 -5.51 -7.91
C VAL A 132 -7.86 -6.63 -7.95
N LEU A 133 -8.91 -6.55 -7.14
CA LEU A 133 -9.98 -7.55 -7.12
C LEU A 133 -10.64 -7.71 -8.49
N ASN A 134 -11.02 -6.59 -9.13
CA ASN A 134 -11.61 -6.63 -10.47
C ASN A 134 -10.69 -7.31 -11.49
N TYR A 135 -9.38 -7.07 -11.41
CA TYR A 135 -8.42 -7.75 -12.28
C TYR A 135 -8.35 -9.25 -12.00
N LEU A 136 -8.36 -9.66 -10.73
CA LEU A 136 -8.33 -11.08 -10.35
C LEU A 136 -9.59 -11.82 -10.80
N GLU A 137 -10.75 -11.18 -10.74
CA GLU A 137 -12.05 -11.72 -11.16
C GLU A 137 -12.21 -11.80 -12.69
N GLN A 138 -11.63 -10.85 -13.44
CA GLN A 138 -11.77 -10.77 -14.90
C GLN A 138 -10.63 -11.47 -15.67
N ALA A 139 -9.51 -11.77 -15.02
CA ALA A 139 -8.41 -12.48 -15.65
C ALA A 139 -8.82 -13.95 -15.92
N PRO A 140 -8.67 -14.45 -17.16
CA PRO A 140 -9.06 -15.81 -17.56
C PRO A 140 -8.41 -16.91 -16.72
#